data_AF-A0A8D5U7J6-F1
#
_entry.id   AF-A0A8D5U7J6-F1
#
_cell.length_a   1.000
_cell.length_b   1.000
_cell.length_c   1.000
_cell.angle_alpha   90.00
_cell.angle_beta   90.00
_cell.angle_gamma   90.00
#
_symmetry.space_group_name_H-M   'P 1'
#
loop_
_entity.id
_entity.type
_entity.pdbx_description
1 polymer ?
#
loop_
_entity_poly.entity_id
_entity_poly.type
_entity_poly.pdbx_seq_one_letter_code
_entity_poly.pdbx_strand_id
1 'polypeptide(L)'
;MPRKKKEEDKEQKDPSAESQSKTSGKKKKSTVVKYVDPNQLLEEYLDEVINALGLAYLNLSREEYKELIKEPFSGAVGEVKTKPKSRTIINRLSANKDALMEFLAMKLVRIKDLEKLSEEQLEFVVYNTRNAIKDLGPRLYEVCVKRGRNDLIDILRSNWTLYGINSPVKCPKCGFNAIMPDLSCYICRYVISMKQIKEELNVLQMLFDYYKIDQDGFKEIMSAGYFYYSWEGILPPSKQQKDVFKFEIILNKEEKEKLKSFYIEHNTPQTQ
;
A
#
# COMPACT_ATOMS: atom_id res chain seq x y z
N MET A 1 30.05 6.56 -47.37
CA MET A 1 30.30 6.22 -48.80
C MET A 1 28.95 6.10 -49.53
N PRO A 2 28.85 6.48 -50.80
CA PRO A 2 28.05 7.64 -51.19
C PRO A 2 27.03 7.38 -52.33
N ARG A 3 25.96 8.20 -52.40
CA ARG A 3 25.67 9.07 -53.56
C ARG A 3 24.55 10.08 -53.28
N LYS A 4 24.97 11.35 -53.22
CA LYS A 4 24.19 12.58 -53.42
C LYS A 4 24.13 12.91 -54.92
N LYS A 5 23.06 13.62 -55.33
CA LYS A 5 22.90 14.65 -56.41
C LYS A 5 21.60 14.38 -57.20
N LYS A 6 20.75 15.33 -57.56
CA LYS A 6 20.57 16.80 -57.38
C LYS A 6 19.16 17.09 -57.98
N GLU A 7 18.24 17.74 -57.28
CA GLU A 7 17.80 19.14 -57.49
C GLU A 7 17.52 19.53 -58.96
N GLU A 8 16.28 19.93 -59.29
CA GLU A 8 15.91 21.35 -59.48
C GLU A 8 14.42 21.54 -59.86
N ASP A 9 13.88 22.64 -59.33
CA ASP A 9 12.53 23.19 -59.41
C ASP A 9 12.01 23.51 -60.83
N LYS A 10 10.67 23.47 -60.99
CA LYS A 10 9.93 24.48 -61.78
C LYS A 10 8.58 24.81 -61.16
N GLU A 11 8.48 26.07 -60.74
CA GLU A 11 7.27 26.81 -60.40
C GLU A 11 6.29 26.96 -61.58
N GLN A 12 5.00 26.89 -61.21
CA GLN A 12 3.86 27.74 -61.61
C GLN A 12 3.84 28.44 -62.98
N LYS A 13 2.72 28.23 -63.70
CA LYS A 13 1.84 29.30 -64.23
C LYS A 13 0.53 28.72 -64.80
N ASP A 14 -0.57 28.99 -64.09
CA ASP A 14 -1.92 29.19 -64.64
C ASP A 14 -1.91 30.39 -65.64
N PRO A 15 -2.91 30.61 -66.54
CA PRO A 15 -4.34 30.40 -66.27
C PRO A 15 -5.27 30.03 -67.46
N SER A 16 -6.53 29.77 -67.10
CA SER A 16 -7.77 30.04 -67.89
C SER A 16 -8.28 28.94 -68.82
N ALA A 17 -9.32 28.23 -68.36
CA ALA A 17 -10.56 28.08 -69.13
C ALA A 17 -11.71 27.67 -68.19
N GLU A 18 -12.68 28.56 -68.08
CA GLU A 18 -13.92 28.39 -67.33
C GLU A 18 -14.74 27.19 -67.83
N SER A 19 -15.23 26.39 -66.89
CA SER A 19 -16.54 25.75 -67.04
C SER A 19 -17.18 25.55 -65.67
N GLN A 20 -18.08 26.47 -65.35
CA GLN A 20 -19.04 26.33 -64.26
C GLN A 20 -19.98 25.16 -64.55
N SER A 21 -20.08 24.19 -63.64
CA SER A 21 -21.38 23.56 -63.34
C SER A 21 -21.39 22.83 -61.99
N LYS A 22 -22.04 23.48 -61.03
CA LYS A 22 -23.05 22.95 -60.10
C LYS A 22 -22.75 21.64 -59.33
N THR A 23 -22.44 21.85 -58.05
CA THR A 23 -23.15 21.24 -56.90
C THR A 23 -23.48 19.74 -56.95
N SER A 24 -22.70 18.95 -56.21
CA SER A 24 -23.25 18.20 -55.07
C SER A 24 -22.12 17.79 -54.13
N GLY A 25 -21.76 18.69 -53.22
CA GLY A 25 -20.96 18.35 -52.06
C GLY A 25 -21.70 17.28 -51.26
N LYS A 26 -21.33 16.01 -51.45
CA LYS A 26 -21.70 14.93 -50.56
C LYS A 26 -20.98 15.19 -49.24
N LYS A 27 -21.56 16.06 -48.40
CA LYS A 27 -21.19 16.20 -46.99
C LYS A 27 -21.18 14.77 -46.45
N LYS A 28 -19.98 14.24 -46.18
CA LYS A 28 -19.79 13.04 -45.37
C LYS A 28 -20.62 13.30 -44.11
N LYS A 29 -21.78 12.65 -43.98
CA LYS A 29 -22.42 12.50 -42.67
C LYS A 29 -21.34 11.92 -41.79
N SER A 30 -20.84 12.68 -40.81
CA SER A 30 -20.03 12.09 -39.77
C SER A 30 -20.92 11.05 -39.11
N THR A 31 -20.73 9.79 -39.46
CA THR A 31 -21.39 8.69 -38.78
C THR A 31 -20.94 8.82 -37.34
N VAL A 32 -21.84 9.29 -36.46
CA VAL A 32 -21.59 9.32 -35.03
C VAL A 32 -21.23 7.88 -34.67
N VAL A 33 -19.95 7.67 -34.35
CA VAL A 33 -19.46 6.34 -34.02
C VAL A 33 -20.13 5.98 -32.71
N LYS A 34 -21.12 5.09 -32.76
CA LYS A 34 -21.85 4.64 -31.57
C LYS A 34 -20.94 3.65 -30.83
N TYR A 35 -20.29 4.13 -29.79
CA TYR A 35 -19.55 3.29 -28.86
C TYR A 35 -20.53 2.55 -27.95
N VAL A 36 -20.08 1.42 -27.41
CA VAL A 36 -20.84 0.65 -26.43
C VAL A 36 -20.87 1.41 -25.11
N ASP A 37 -22.05 1.57 -24.51
CA ASP A 37 -22.22 2.15 -23.17
C ASP A 37 -21.92 1.07 -22.10
N PRO A 38 -20.84 1.21 -21.31
CA PRO A 38 -20.49 0.23 -20.31
C PRO A 38 -21.52 0.09 -19.18
N ASN A 39 -22.30 1.13 -18.87
CA ASN A 39 -23.27 1.09 -17.77
C ASN A 39 -24.48 0.24 -18.15
N GLN A 40 -24.99 0.41 -19.37
CA GLN A 40 -26.07 -0.44 -19.89
C GLN A 40 -25.61 -1.90 -20.01
N LEU A 41 -24.36 -2.11 -20.43
CA LEU A 41 -23.80 -3.44 -20.54
C LEU A 41 -23.57 -4.11 -19.18
N LEU A 42 -23.21 -3.33 -18.15
CA LEU A 42 -23.10 -3.82 -16.78
C LEU A 42 -24.45 -4.31 -16.27
N GLU A 43 -25.55 -3.60 -16.54
CA GLU A 43 -26.90 -4.04 -16.15
C GLU A 43 -27.22 -5.45 -16.67
N GLU A 44 -26.87 -5.71 -17.93
CA GLU A 44 -27.14 -6.96 -18.60
C GLU A 44 -26.29 -8.11 -18.03
N TYR A 45 -25.03 -7.83 -17.69
CA TYR A 45 -24.06 -8.84 -17.27
C TYR A 45 -23.82 -8.90 -15.76
N LEU A 46 -24.56 -8.13 -14.97
CA LEU A 46 -24.30 -7.92 -13.56
C LEU A 46 -24.21 -9.25 -12.78
N ASP A 47 -25.19 -10.13 -12.96
CA ASP A 47 -25.27 -11.39 -12.21
C ASP A 47 -24.14 -12.35 -12.61
N GLU A 48 -23.78 -12.42 -13.90
CA GLU A 48 -22.63 -13.20 -14.37
C GLU A 48 -21.32 -12.68 -13.78
N VAL A 49 -21.15 -11.36 -13.71
CA VAL A 49 -19.94 -10.71 -13.18
C VAL A 49 -19.84 -10.91 -11.67
N ILE A 50 -20.92 -10.72 -10.92
CA ILE A 50 -20.96 -10.95 -9.46
C ILE A 50 -20.53 -12.38 -9.14
N ASN A 51 -21.10 -13.36 -9.84
CA ASN A 51 -20.78 -14.77 -9.63
C ASN A 51 -19.34 -15.10 -10.03
N ALA A 52 -18.87 -14.60 -11.17
CA ALA A 52 -17.51 -14.86 -11.65
C ALA A 52 -16.43 -14.24 -10.74
N LEU A 53 -16.70 -13.06 -10.17
CA LEU A 53 -15.82 -12.43 -9.19
C LEU A 53 -15.96 -13.01 -7.78
N GLY A 54 -16.97 -13.87 -7.56
CA GLY A 54 -17.25 -14.48 -6.26
C GLY A 54 -17.77 -13.49 -5.23
N LEU A 55 -18.52 -12.44 -5.64
CA LEU A 55 -18.97 -11.37 -4.76
C LEU A 55 -20.36 -11.60 -4.16
N ALA A 56 -21.09 -12.62 -4.62
CA ALA A 56 -22.50 -12.85 -4.26
C ALA A 56 -22.74 -12.94 -2.75
N TYR A 57 -21.77 -13.48 -1.99
CA TYR A 57 -21.86 -13.65 -0.55
C TYR A 57 -21.86 -12.33 0.24
N LEU A 58 -21.49 -11.21 -0.39
CA LEU A 58 -21.55 -9.87 0.23
C LEU A 58 -22.99 -9.40 0.46
N ASN A 59 -23.97 -10.08 -0.16
CA ASN A 59 -25.40 -9.82 -0.02
C ASN A 59 -25.76 -8.33 -0.17
N LEU A 60 -25.14 -7.67 -1.15
CA LEU A 60 -25.43 -6.28 -1.48
C LEU A 60 -26.71 -6.20 -2.31
N SER A 61 -27.38 -5.04 -2.26
CA SER A 61 -28.47 -4.76 -3.19
C SER A 61 -27.95 -4.65 -4.63
N ARG A 62 -28.84 -4.82 -5.62
CA ARG A 62 -28.47 -4.74 -7.04
C ARG A 62 -27.79 -3.40 -7.39
N GLU A 63 -28.28 -2.29 -6.83
CA GLU A 63 -27.70 -0.96 -7.04
C GLU A 63 -26.33 -0.80 -6.36
N GLU A 64 -26.14 -1.38 -5.18
CA GLU A 64 -24.84 -1.39 -4.50
C GLU A 64 -23.80 -2.19 -5.30
N TYR A 65 -24.16 -3.35 -5.85
CA TYR A 65 -23.25 -4.10 -6.72
C TYR A 65 -22.88 -3.34 -7.98
N LYS A 66 -23.85 -2.64 -8.60
CA LYS A 66 -23.55 -1.80 -9.76
C LYS A 66 -22.55 -0.72 -9.39
N GLU A 67 -22.80 0.04 -8.33
CA GLU A 67 -21.89 1.11 -7.91
C GLU A 67 -20.50 0.60 -7.52
N LEU A 68 -20.43 -0.58 -6.91
CA LEU A 68 -19.18 -1.24 -6.54
C LEU A 68 -18.35 -1.63 -7.78
N ILE A 69 -18.98 -2.16 -8.83
CA ILE A 69 -18.32 -2.79 -9.99
C ILE A 69 -18.19 -1.84 -11.18
N LYS A 70 -18.94 -0.73 -11.20
CA LYS A 70 -19.07 0.19 -12.34
C LYS A 70 -17.74 0.66 -12.92
N GLU A 71 -16.86 1.18 -12.07
CA GLU A 71 -15.56 1.72 -12.49
C GLU A 71 -14.65 0.64 -13.10
N PRO A 72 -14.35 -0.48 -12.42
CA PRO A 72 -13.50 -1.52 -13.00
C PRO A 72 -14.14 -2.18 -14.24
N PHE A 73 -15.46 -2.34 -14.26
CA PHE A 73 -16.17 -2.89 -15.43
C PHE A 73 -16.04 -1.95 -16.64
N SER A 74 -16.25 -0.65 -16.44
CA SER A 74 -16.08 0.35 -17.51
C SER A 74 -14.66 0.34 -18.08
N GLY A 75 -13.65 0.28 -17.21
CA GLY A 75 -12.26 0.13 -17.61
C GLY A 75 -11.98 -1.15 -18.40
N ALA A 76 -12.60 -2.27 -18.00
CA ALA A 76 -12.45 -3.55 -18.69
C ALA A 76 -13.16 -3.60 -20.06
N VAL A 77 -14.26 -2.87 -20.24
CA VAL A 77 -14.95 -2.72 -21.53
C VAL A 77 -14.10 -1.88 -22.48
N GLY A 78 -13.65 -0.70 -22.04
CA GLY A 78 -12.88 0.25 -22.84
C GLY A 78 -13.70 0.90 -23.97
N GLU A 79 -13.02 1.62 -24.88
CA GLU A 79 -13.65 2.29 -26.02
C GLU A 79 -13.85 1.34 -27.21
N VAL A 80 -14.87 0.49 -27.14
CA VAL A 80 -15.17 -0.50 -28.18
C VAL A 80 -16.41 -0.13 -29.00
N LYS A 81 -16.34 -0.39 -30.31
CA LYS A 81 -17.46 -0.20 -31.25
C LYS A 81 -18.42 -1.38 -31.28
N THR A 82 -17.93 -2.56 -30.89
CA THR A 82 -18.71 -3.81 -30.86
C THR A 82 -18.87 -4.28 -29.43
N LYS A 83 -20.05 -4.80 -29.11
CA LYS A 83 -20.39 -5.32 -27.79
C LYS A 83 -19.49 -6.52 -27.44
N PRO A 84 -18.60 -6.39 -26.44
CA PRO A 84 -17.77 -7.52 -26.01
C PRO A 84 -18.63 -8.55 -25.28
N LYS A 85 -18.25 -9.83 -25.39
CA LYS A 85 -18.90 -10.92 -24.65
C LYS A 85 -18.60 -10.79 -23.16
N SER A 86 -19.54 -11.18 -22.30
CA SER A 86 -19.36 -11.17 -20.83
C SER A 86 -18.06 -11.85 -20.39
N ARG A 87 -17.78 -13.06 -20.90
CA ARG A 87 -16.53 -13.80 -20.64
C ARG A 87 -15.26 -13.00 -20.97
N THR A 88 -15.27 -12.20 -22.03
CA THR A 88 -14.12 -11.37 -22.40
C THR A 88 -13.87 -10.29 -21.35
N ILE A 89 -14.93 -9.66 -20.84
CA ILE A 89 -14.85 -8.62 -19.81
C ILE A 89 -14.41 -9.24 -18.48
N ILE A 90 -14.99 -10.37 -18.09
CA ILE A 90 -14.65 -11.11 -16.87
C ILE A 90 -13.16 -11.50 -16.87
N ASN A 91 -12.64 -11.99 -18.00
CA ASN A 91 -11.22 -12.32 -18.12
C ASN A 91 -10.32 -11.09 -17.94
N ARG A 92 -10.72 -9.93 -18.47
CA ARG A 92 -9.99 -8.67 -18.29
C ARG A 92 -10.01 -8.19 -16.85
N LEU A 93 -11.17 -8.25 -16.19
CA LEU A 93 -11.31 -7.95 -14.76
C LEU A 93 -10.42 -8.87 -13.91
N SER A 94 -10.39 -10.15 -14.25
CA SER A 94 -9.61 -11.16 -13.52
C SER A 94 -8.11 -11.09 -13.77
N ALA A 95 -7.66 -10.39 -14.84
CA ALA A 95 -6.25 -10.31 -15.20
C ALA A 95 -5.40 -9.67 -14.09
N ASN A 96 -5.97 -8.78 -13.30
CA ASN A 96 -5.36 -8.24 -12.08
C ASN A 96 -6.34 -8.35 -10.91
N LYS A 97 -6.75 -9.59 -10.61
CA LYS A 97 -7.73 -9.92 -9.57
C LYS A 97 -7.37 -9.29 -8.22
N ASP A 98 -6.09 -9.32 -7.90
CA ASP A 98 -5.51 -8.79 -6.67
C ASP A 98 -5.78 -7.29 -6.47
N ALA A 99 -5.40 -6.46 -7.45
CA ALA A 99 -5.66 -5.02 -7.40
C ALA A 99 -7.17 -4.71 -7.53
N LEU A 100 -7.89 -5.53 -8.29
CA LEU A 100 -9.35 -5.41 -8.39
C LEU A 100 -10.01 -5.62 -7.02
N MET A 101 -9.67 -6.67 -6.29
CA MET A 101 -10.27 -6.95 -4.99
C MET A 101 -9.92 -5.87 -3.96
N GLU A 102 -8.68 -5.35 -3.98
CA GLU A 102 -8.30 -4.20 -3.16
C GLU A 102 -9.14 -2.96 -3.49
N PHE A 103 -9.31 -2.65 -4.78
CA PHE A 103 -10.17 -1.56 -5.23
C PHE A 103 -11.61 -1.75 -4.75
N LEU A 104 -12.17 -2.95 -4.93
CA LEU A 104 -13.54 -3.26 -4.53
C LEU A 104 -13.73 -3.16 -3.01
N ALA A 105 -12.78 -3.66 -2.20
CA ALA A 105 -12.82 -3.49 -0.75
C ALA A 105 -12.86 -2.01 -0.35
N MET A 106 -12.01 -1.18 -0.96
CA MET A 106 -11.99 0.26 -0.69
C MET A 106 -13.26 0.97 -1.14
N LYS A 107 -13.81 0.59 -2.30
CA LYS A 107 -15.07 1.14 -2.79
C LYS A 107 -16.24 0.71 -1.89
N LEU A 108 -16.25 -0.53 -1.38
CA LEU A 108 -17.27 -0.99 -0.44
C LEU A 108 -17.28 -0.15 0.84
N VAL A 109 -16.11 0.16 1.41
CA VAL A 109 -15.97 1.04 2.59
C VAL A 109 -16.46 2.47 2.32
N ARG A 110 -16.44 2.92 1.06
CA ARG A 110 -16.99 4.24 0.68
C ARG A 110 -18.51 4.21 0.49
N ILE A 111 -19.06 3.10 -0.02
CA ILE A 111 -20.50 2.91 -0.19
C ILE A 111 -21.16 2.70 1.17
N LYS A 112 -20.54 1.88 2.03
CA LYS A 112 -20.99 1.54 3.37
C LYS A 112 -19.88 1.87 4.36
N ASP A 113 -20.22 2.67 5.36
CA ASP A 113 -19.30 2.94 6.47
C ASP A 113 -18.89 1.63 7.17
N LEU A 114 -17.65 1.55 7.66
CA LEU A 114 -17.07 0.32 8.22
C LEU A 114 -17.93 -0.28 9.34
N GLU A 115 -18.48 0.59 10.18
CA GLU A 115 -19.30 0.25 11.33
C GLU A 115 -20.62 -0.42 10.93
N LYS A 116 -21.08 -0.21 9.69
CA LYS A 116 -22.35 -0.72 9.15
C LYS A 116 -22.19 -1.96 8.26
N LEU A 117 -20.96 -2.39 8.01
CA LEU A 117 -20.71 -3.60 7.22
C LEU A 117 -21.27 -4.84 7.95
N SER A 118 -21.82 -5.80 7.20
CA SER A 118 -22.08 -7.14 7.74
C SER A 118 -20.78 -7.86 8.08
N GLU A 119 -20.86 -9.02 8.72
CA GLU A 119 -19.67 -9.81 9.05
C GLU A 119 -18.91 -10.26 7.80
N GLU A 120 -19.63 -10.71 6.78
CA GLU A 120 -19.05 -11.16 5.50
C GLU A 120 -18.40 -10.00 4.73
N GLN A 121 -19.00 -8.81 4.81
CA GLN A 121 -18.46 -7.60 4.19
C GLN A 121 -17.21 -7.12 4.92
N LEU A 122 -17.19 -7.17 6.26
CA LEU A 122 -16.02 -6.84 7.07
C LEU A 122 -14.86 -7.81 6.77
N GLU A 123 -15.15 -9.10 6.71
CA GLU A 123 -14.20 -10.14 6.28
C GLU A 123 -13.62 -9.80 4.92
N PHE A 124 -14.47 -9.58 3.91
CA PHE A 124 -14.03 -9.22 2.57
C PHE A 124 -13.09 -8.02 2.56
N VAL A 125 -13.40 -6.96 3.31
CA VAL A 125 -12.53 -5.80 3.41
C VAL A 125 -11.20 -6.19 4.05
N VAL A 126 -11.21 -6.82 5.22
CA VAL A 126 -9.98 -7.20 5.95
C VAL A 126 -9.05 -8.05 5.09
N TYR A 127 -9.58 -9.05 4.38
CA TYR A 127 -8.79 -9.93 3.51
C TYR A 127 -8.19 -9.22 2.30
N ASN A 128 -8.85 -8.18 1.78
CA ASN A 128 -8.47 -7.54 0.52
C ASN A 128 -7.88 -6.14 0.68
N THR A 129 -7.71 -5.63 1.90
CA THR A 129 -7.27 -4.24 2.13
C THR A 129 -5.87 -3.93 1.57
N ARG A 130 -4.94 -4.89 1.58
CA ARG A 130 -3.56 -4.75 1.05
C ARG A 130 -2.89 -3.40 1.39
N ASN A 131 -2.51 -2.58 0.40
CA ASN A 131 -1.79 -1.32 0.63
C ASN A 131 -2.65 -0.29 1.33
N ALA A 132 -3.97 -0.35 1.14
CA ALA A 132 -4.90 0.52 1.83
C ALA A 132 -4.95 0.29 3.35
N ILE A 133 -4.26 -0.75 3.88
CA ILE A 133 -4.21 -1.00 5.31
C ILE A 133 -3.47 0.11 6.05
N LYS A 134 -2.58 0.84 5.36
CA LYS A 134 -1.91 2.02 5.89
C LYS A 134 -2.91 3.07 6.34
N ASP A 135 -3.99 3.26 5.59
CA ASP A 135 -5.02 4.25 5.89
C ASP A 135 -6.14 3.67 6.78
N LEU A 136 -6.57 2.43 6.50
CA LEU A 136 -7.71 1.82 7.18
C LEU A 136 -7.35 1.04 8.45
N GLY A 137 -6.09 0.65 8.65
CA GLY A 137 -5.64 -0.23 9.73
C GLY A 137 -6.17 0.16 11.12
N PRO A 138 -6.05 1.43 11.55
CA PRO A 138 -6.57 1.87 12.85
C PRO A 138 -8.08 1.68 12.99
N ARG A 139 -8.85 2.06 11.96
CA ARG A 139 -10.33 1.95 11.97
C ARG A 139 -10.78 0.50 11.92
N LEU A 140 -10.15 -0.32 11.07
CA LEU A 140 -10.43 -1.76 10.97
C LEU A 140 -10.14 -2.47 12.29
N TYR A 141 -9.02 -2.17 12.93
CA TYR A 141 -8.70 -2.70 14.26
C TYR A 141 -9.77 -2.32 15.28
N GLU A 142 -10.18 -1.05 15.34
CA GLU A 142 -11.21 -0.58 16.26
C GLU A 142 -12.55 -1.32 16.06
N VAL A 143 -12.99 -1.47 14.81
CA VAL A 143 -14.23 -2.20 14.48
C VAL A 143 -14.12 -3.68 14.85
N CYS A 144 -12.98 -4.33 14.55
CA CYS A 144 -12.78 -5.74 14.90
C CYS A 144 -12.76 -5.95 16.41
N VAL A 145 -12.12 -5.06 17.18
CA VAL A 145 -12.13 -5.11 18.65
C VAL A 145 -13.55 -4.92 19.19
N LYS A 146 -14.28 -3.92 18.70
CA LYS A 146 -15.68 -3.66 19.12
C LYS A 146 -16.60 -4.87 18.87
N ARG A 147 -16.35 -5.62 17.79
CA ARG A 147 -17.13 -6.81 17.41
C ARG A 147 -16.56 -8.13 17.96
N GLY A 148 -15.45 -8.09 18.70
CA GLY A 148 -14.81 -9.30 19.24
C GLY A 148 -14.20 -10.24 18.18
N ARG A 149 -13.93 -9.74 16.97
CA ARG A 149 -13.39 -10.50 15.84
C ARG A 149 -11.87 -10.60 15.90
N ASN A 150 -11.36 -11.34 16.88
CA ASN A 150 -9.91 -11.54 17.07
C ASN A 150 -9.25 -12.28 15.90
N ASP A 151 -10.00 -13.17 15.25
CA ASP A 151 -9.60 -13.85 14.02
C ASP A 151 -9.24 -12.87 12.90
N LEU A 152 -10.04 -11.80 12.74
CA LEU A 152 -9.76 -10.73 11.77
C LEU A 152 -8.59 -9.85 12.19
N ILE A 153 -8.38 -9.66 13.50
CA ILE A 153 -7.23 -8.91 14.00
C ILE A 153 -5.92 -9.64 13.63
N ASP A 154 -5.87 -10.96 13.69
CA ASP A 154 -4.69 -11.72 13.29
C ASP A 154 -4.39 -11.61 11.78
N ILE A 155 -5.44 -11.58 10.96
CA ILE A 155 -5.31 -11.32 9.52
C ILE A 155 -4.82 -9.89 9.29
N LEU A 156 -5.36 -8.90 10.01
CA LEU A 156 -4.90 -7.52 9.93
C LEU A 156 -3.42 -7.39 10.30
N ARG A 157 -2.94 -8.08 11.35
CA ARG A 157 -1.51 -8.09 11.71
C ARG A 157 -0.65 -8.64 10.58
N SER A 158 -1.11 -9.73 9.97
CA SER A 158 -0.43 -10.36 8.84
C SER A 158 -0.37 -9.43 7.62
N ASN A 159 -1.49 -8.81 7.28
CA ASN A 159 -1.57 -7.83 6.19
C ASN A 159 -0.74 -6.58 6.49
N TRP A 160 -0.70 -6.12 7.74
CA TRP A 160 0.13 -4.99 8.14
C TRP A 160 1.61 -5.31 8.01
N THR A 161 2.01 -6.54 8.34
CA THR A 161 3.40 -6.98 8.18
C THR A 161 3.82 -6.96 6.70
N LEU A 162 2.92 -7.27 5.78
CA LEU A 162 3.22 -7.30 4.34
C LEU A 162 3.13 -5.91 3.68
N TYR A 163 2.14 -5.10 4.05
CA TYR A 163 1.75 -3.90 3.31
C TYR A 163 1.75 -2.62 4.16
N GLY A 164 1.86 -2.73 5.48
CA GLY A 164 1.76 -1.62 6.42
C GLY A 164 3.03 -0.77 6.53
N ILE A 165 3.00 0.15 7.49
CA ILE A 165 4.16 0.96 7.87
C ILE A 165 4.88 0.22 9.00
N ASN A 166 5.78 -0.69 8.60
CA ASN A 166 6.43 -1.62 9.52
C ASN A 166 7.49 -0.94 10.38
N SER A 167 7.27 -1.02 11.69
CA SER A 167 8.23 -0.64 12.72
C SER A 167 8.99 -1.85 13.24
N PRO A 168 10.28 -1.73 13.59
CA PRO A 168 11.04 -2.80 14.24
C PRO A 168 10.53 -3.14 15.66
N VAL A 169 9.61 -2.33 16.21
CA VAL A 169 9.04 -2.52 17.55
C VAL A 169 7.58 -2.93 17.46
N LYS A 170 7.23 -4.03 18.14
CA LYS A 170 5.85 -4.52 18.21
C LYS A 170 5.09 -3.78 19.31
N CYS A 171 3.81 -3.53 19.09
CA CYS A 171 2.97 -2.93 20.10
C CYS A 171 2.56 -3.98 21.12
N PRO A 172 2.83 -3.81 22.43
CA PRO A 172 2.46 -4.80 23.44
C PRO A 172 0.93 -4.90 23.65
N LYS A 173 0.17 -3.86 23.26
CA LYS A 173 -1.29 -3.84 23.39
C LYS A 173 -2.00 -4.54 22.25
N CYS A 174 -1.70 -4.16 21.00
CA CYS A 174 -2.44 -4.66 19.83
C CYS A 174 -1.68 -5.72 19.04
N GLY A 175 -0.38 -5.90 19.27
CA GLY A 175 0.46 -6.89 18.60
C GLY A 175 0.91 -6.52 17.19
N PHE A 176 0.59 -5.32 16.69
CA PHE A 176 1.10 -4.84 15.39
C PHE A 176 2.50 -4.26 15.55
N ASN A 177 3.38 -4.50 14.57
CA ASN A 177 4.67 -3.84 14.43
C ASN A 177 4.49 -2.42 13.89
N ALA A 178 3.88 -1.58 14.73
CA ALA A 178 3.34 -0.28 14.36
C ALA A 178 3.63 0.81 15.42
N ILE A 179 4.59 0.60 16.33
CA ILE A 179 5.06 1.67 17.22
C ILE A 179 5.88 2.65 16.39
N MET A 180 5.54 3.93 16.41
CA MET A 180 6.24 4.99 15.69
C MET A 180 7.34 5.60 16.56
N PRO A 181 8.30 6.38 15.99
CA PRO A 181 9.41 6.97 16.74
C PRO A 181 9.01 7.86 17.92
N ASP A 182 7.80 8.41 17.91
CA ASP A 182 7.20 9.15 19.01
C ASP A 182 6.64 8.24 20.14
N LEU A 183 6.93 6.94 20.06
CA LEU A 183 6.48 5.87 20.95
C LEU A 183 4.96 5.62 20.92
N SER A 184 4.24 6.19 19.95
CA SER A 184 2.81 5.93 19.79
C SER A 184 2.57 4.77 18.82
N CYS A 185 1.57 3.93 19.11
CA CYS A 185 1.13 2.91 18.16
C CYS A 185 0.23 3.53 17.09
N TYR A 186 0.61 3.40 15.82
CA TYR A 186 -0.20 3.89 14.71
C TYR A 186 -1.59 3.24 14.67
N ILE A 187 -1.69 1.95 15.01
CA ILE A 187 -2.94 1.18 14.95
C ILE A 187 -3.85 1.47 16.14
N CYS A 188 -3.40 1.19 17.38
CA CYS A 188 -4.26 1.24 18.56
C CYS A 188 -4.08 2.49 19.44
N ARG A 189 -3.21 3.42 19.01
CA ARG A 189 -2.90 4.68 19.71
C ARG A 189 -2.32 4.54 21.11
N TYR A 190 -1.95 3.33 21.52
CA TYR A 190 -1.23 3.10 22.77
C TYR A 190 0.15 3.75 22.72
N VAL A 191 0.51 4.49 23.77
CA VAL A 191 1.84 5.08 23.91
C VAL A 191 2.69 4.17 24.79
N ILE A 192 3.76 3.61 24.22
CA ILE A 192 4.69 2.75 24.95
C ILE A 192 5.65 3.61 25.78
N SER A 193 5.95 3.17 27.01
CA SER A 193 6.97 3.85 27.81
C SER A 193 8.38 3.45 27.38
N MET A 194 9.36 4.32 27.62
CA MET A 194 10.78 4.01 27.42
C MET A 194 11.23 2.79 28.25
N LYS A 195 10.56 2.50 29.38
CA LYS A 195 10.83 1.28 30.14
C LYS A 195 10.38 0.03 29.38
N GLN A 196 9.14 0.01 28.89
CA GLN A 196 8.56 -1.12 28.19
C GLN A 196 9.30 -1.46 26.89
N ILE A 197 9.67 -0.46 26.08
CA ILE A 197 10.45 -0.71 24.86
C ILE A 197 11.81 -1.33 25.18
N LYS A 198 12.48 -0.90 26.26
CA LYS A 198 13.78 -1.45 26.65
C LYS A 198 13.68 -2.89 27.16
N GLU A 199 12.59 -3.22 27.86
CA GLU A 199 12.27 -4.58 28.28
C GLU A 199 12.00 -5.49 27.07
N GLU A 200 11.20 -5.03 26.11
CA GLU A 200 10.86 -5.78 24.90
C GLU A 200 12.10 -6.05 24.02
N LEU A 201 12.99 -5.06 23.89
CA LEU A 201 14.23 -5.18 23.13
C LEU A 201 15.36 -5.91 23.88
N ASN A 202 15.18 -6.18 25.18
CA ASN A 202 16.24 -6.69 26.06
C ASN A 202 17.56 -5.90 25.90
N VAL A 203 17.48 -4.58 26.09
CA VAL A 203 18.53 -3.63 25.66
C VAL A 203 19.92 -3.94 26.19
N LEU A 204 20.05 -4.40 27.43
CA LEU A 204 21.36 -4.73 28.00
C LEU A 204 22.03 -5.88 27.24
N GLN A 205 21.31 -6.99 27.04
CA GLN A 205 21.83 -8.12 26.30
C GLN A 205 22.14 -7.73 24.85
N MET A 206 21.24 -6.98 24.22
CA MET A 206 21.42 -6.48 22.86
C MET A 206 22.70 -5.63 22.71
N LEU A 207 22.99 -4.76 23.69
CA LEU A 207 24.21 -3.96 23.69
C LEU A 207 25.48 -4.77 24.00
N PHE A 208 25.42 -5.77 24.88
CA PHE A 208 26.54 -6.68 25.13
C PHE A 208 26.90 -7.50 23.88
N ASP A 209 25.90 -7.92 23.12
CA ASP A 209 26.15 -8.61 21.85
C ASP A 209 26.66 -7.65 20.78
N TYR A 210 26.19 -6.40 20.77
CA TYR A 210 26.70 -5.36 19.88
C TYR A 210 28.18 -5.04 20.13
N TYR A 211 28.66 -5.06 21.37
CA TYR A 211 30.09 -4.88 21.69
C TYR A 211 31.00 -5.85 20.93
N LYS A 212 30.55 -7.09 20.71
CA LYS A 212 31.31 -8.12 19.96
C LYS A 212 31.46 -7.77 18.47
N ILE A 213 30.59 -6.90 17.97
CA ILE A 213 30.53 -6.49 16.56
C ILE A 213 31.26 -5.15 16.37
N ASP A 214 31.02 -4.17 17.24
CA ASP A 214 31.55 -2.81 17.14
C ASP A 214 31.86 -2.23 18.53
N GLN A 215 33.11 -2.39 18.97
CA GLN A 215 33.56 -1.92 20.29
C GLN A 215 33.60 -0.38 20.38
N ASP A 216 33.96 0.30 19.30
CA ASP A 216 34.02 1.76 19.25
C ASP A 216 32.61 2.36 19.31
N GLY A 217 31.68 1.81 18.53
CA GLY A 217 30.27 2.16 18.59
C GLY A 217 29.66 1.91 19.97
N PHE A 218 30.00 0.78 20.61
CA PHE A 218 29.58 0.51 21.99
C PHE A 218 30.09 1.56 22.98
N LYS A 219 31.38 1.91 22.89
CA LYS A 219 31.99 2.93 23.75
C LYS A 219 31.33 4.29 23.57
N GLU A 220 30.98 4.64 22.33
CA GLU A 220 30.23 5.85 22.01
C GLU A 220 28.85 5.86 22.68
N ILE A 221 28.07 4.78 22.52
CA ILE A 221 26.74 4.63 23.13
C ILE A 221 26.81 4.72 24.65
N MET A 222 27.78 4.05 25.28
CA MET A 222 28.00 4.08 26.71
C MET A 222 28.31 5.50 27.22
N SER A 223 29.08 6.27 26.44
CA SER A 223 29.49 7.63 26.78
C SER A 223 28.36 8.64 26.57
N ALA A 224 27.68 8.58 25.42
CA ALA A 224 26.55 9.45 25.08
C ALA A 224 25.31 9.15 25.94
N GLY A 225 25.12 7.87 26.28
CA GLY A 225 24.01 7.42 27.10
C GLY A 225 22.70 7.20 26.37
N TYR A 226 22.75 7.08 25.05
CA TYR A 226 21.63 6.72 24.20
C TYR A 226 22.14 6.08 22.90
N PHE A 227 21.25 5.44 22.16
CA PHE A 227 21.51 4.92 20.83
C PHE A 227 20.23 4.96 20.00
N TYR A 228 20.36 4.77 18.69
CA TYR A 228 19.21 4.59 17.81
C TYR A 228 18.99 3.12 17.51
N TYR A 229 17.73 2.68 17.54
CA TYR A 229 17.34 1.34 17.13
C TYR A 229 16.53 1.40 15.84
N SER A 230 16.85 0.55 14.86
CA SER A 230 16.13 0.44 13.58
C SER A 230 16.02 -1.04 13.17
N TRP A 231 15.47 -1.31 11.97
CA TRP A 231 15.51 -2.65 11.36
C TRP A 231 16.92 -3.19 11.13
N GLU A 232 17.92 -2.31 11.04
CA GLU A 232 19.34 -2.69 10.91
C GLU A 232 19.98 -3.02 12.27
N GLY A 233 19.23 -2.84 13.37
CA GLY A 233 19.70 -3.06 14.73
C GLY A 233 20.17 -1.78 15.42
N ILE A 234 21.26 -1.90 16.18
CA ILE A 234 21.82 -0.80 16.99
C ILE A 234 22.64 0.13 16.11
N LEU A 235 22.37 1.44 16.26
CA LEU A 235 23.09 2.52 15.60
C LEU A 235 23.63 3.49 16.67
N PRO A 236 24.96 3.65 16.78
CA PRO A 236 25.57 4.70 17.59
C PRO A 236 25.14 6.10 17.14
N PRO A 237 25.18 7.11 18.02
CA PRO A 237 24.81 8.48 17.69
C PRO A 237 25.49 9.04 16.42
N SER A 238 26.75 8.70 16.17
CA SER A 238 27.55 9.12 15.01
C SER A 238 27.11 8.50 13.69
N LYS A 239 26.51 7.30 13.71
CA LYS A 239 26.10 6.53 12.52
C LYS A 239 24.63 6.76 12.15
N GLN A 240 24.08 7.91 12.53
CA GLN A 240 22.69 8.23 12.26
C GLN A 240 22.42 8.35 10.76
N GLN A 241 21.64 7.42 10.21
CA GLN A 241 21.12 7.54 8.86
C GLN A 241 19.93 8.52 8.81
N LYS A 242 19.84 9.25 7.69
CA LYS A 242 18.66 10.03 7.32
C LYS A 242 17.66 9.08 6.67
N ASP A 243 16.37 9.31 6.89
CA ASP A 243 15.26 8.63 6.20
C ASP A 243 14.89 7.19 6.61
N VAL A 244 15.40 6.69 7.75
CA VAL A 244 14.98 5.39 8.33
C VAL A 244 14.19 5.59 9.61
N PHE A 245 13.13 4.80 9.81
CA PHE A 245 12.42 4.69 11.09
C PHE A 245 13.39 4.25 12.17
N LYS A 246 13.62 5.13 13.15
CA LYS A 246 14.55 4.88 14.24
C LYS A 246 13.97 5.33 15.57
N PHE A 247 14.34 4.62 16.62
CA PHE A 247 13.92 4.87 17.99
C PHE A 247 15.12 5.35 18.77
N GLU A 248 15.04 6.54 19.35
CA GLU A 248 16.05 6.98 20.29
C GLU A 248 15.81 6.27 21.63
N ILE A 249 16.72 5.37 21.99
CA ILE A 249 16.64 4.60 23.22
C ILE A 249 17.59 5.22 24.25
N ILE A 250 17.00 5.81 25.28
CA ILE A 250 17.75 6.52 26.33
C ILE A 250 18.11 5.55 27.46
N LEU A 251 19.40 5.50 27.79
CA LEU A 251 19.93 4.68 28.87
C LEU A 251 19.76 5.40 30.22
N ASN A 252 19.23 4.68 31.20
CA ASN A 252 19.17 5.14 32.57
C ASN A 252 20.52 4.96 33.27
N LYS A 253 20.63 5.45 34.51
CA LYS A 253 21.88 5.39 35.28
C LYS A 253 22.35 3.95 35.53
N GLU A 254 21.44 3.07 35.92
CA GLU A 254 21.74 1.66 36.22
C GLU A 254 22.25 0.90 34.98
N GLU A 255 21.62 1.13 33.82
CA GLU A 255 22.03 0.55 32.54
C GLU A 255 23.44 1.02 32.17
N LYS A 256 23.73 2.32 32.29
CA LYS A 256 25.07 2.87 32.03
C LYS A 256 26.12 2.27 32.95
N GLU A 257 25.82 2.06 34.23
CA GLU A 257 26.74 1.43 35.19
C GLU A 257 27.04 -0.01 34.80
N LYS A 258 26.03 -0.80 34.43
CA LYS A 258 26.22 -2.19 33.95
C LYS A 258 27.08 -2.26 32.69
N LEU A 259 26.83 -1.37 31.71
CA LEU A 259 27.63 -1.31 30.49
C LEU A 259 29.09 -0.92 30.76
N LYS A 260 29.33 -0.01 31.72
CA LYS A 260 30.68 0.38 32.14
C LYS A 260 31.44 -0.76 32.79
N SER A 261 30.82 -1.47 33.74
CA SER A 261 31.44 -2.63 34.38
C SER A 261 31.83 -3.69 33.35
N PHE A 262 30.90 -4.02 32.44
CA PHE A 262 31.16 -4.95 31.34
C PHE A 262 32.34 -4.50 30.46
N TYR A 263 32.38 -3.22 30.08
CA TYR A 263 33.47 -2.67 29.24
C TYR A 263 34.84 -2.79 29.92
N ILE A 264 34.92 -2.50 31.22
CA ILE A 264 36.16 -2.59 32.00
C ILE A 264 36.62 -4.05 32.09
N GLU A 265 35.72 -4.98 32.44
CA GLU A 265 36.04 -6.41 32.55
C GLU A 265 36.62 -6.98 31.25
N HIS A 266 36.16 -6.51 30.09
CA HIS A 266 36.58 -7.02 28.78
C HIS A 266 37.74 -6.26 28.12
N ASN A 267 38.17 -5.12 28.67
CA ASN A 267 39.29 -4.32 28.15
C ASN A 267 40.45 -4.17 29.14
N THR A 268 40.29 -4.64 30.39
CA THR A 268 41.41 -4.67 31.33
C THR A 268 42.26 -5.90 31.00
N PRO A 269 43.57 -5.74 30.71
CA PRO A 269 44.43 -6.89 30.49
C PRO A 269 44.41 -7.77 31.75
N GLN A 270 44.13 -9.06 31.57
CA GLN A 270 44.33 -10.02 32.65
C GLN A 270 45.83 -10.04 32.94
N THR A 271 46.23 -9.39 34.04
CA THR A 271 47.54 -9.60 34.63
C THR A 271 47.66 -11.07 34.98
N GLN A 272 48.41 -11.80 34.16
CA GLN A 272 48.95 -13.12 34.50
C GLN A 272 49.95 -12.99 35.65
#